data_AF-A0A087GGR4-F1
#
_entry.id   AF-A0A087GGR4-F1
#
_cell.length_a   1.000
_cell.length_b   1.000
_cell.length_c   1.000
_cell.angle_alpha   90.00
_cell.angle_beta   90.00
_cell.angle_gamma   90.00
#
_symmetry.space_group_name_H-M   'P 1'
#
loop_
_entity.id
_entity.type
_entity.pdbx_description
1 polymer ?
#
loop_
_entity_poly.entity_id
_entity_poly.type
_entity_poly.pdbx_seq_one_letter_code
_entity_poly.pdbx_strand_id
1 'polypeptide(L)'
;MNGNMYWIAGTRGYRKRGTFIQSFEFSKETFKPIYSFPSEERIRTTGPVILDTVALSGFRGDRLSLFRQRLGDETREMEVWVTNKVTDEVVSWSKYFNVTHPDLPILDPCFFRYLQVPTFFIHKTNSIMLWCDEIVGEDYACTNFYEIGQCEIKQEVETRQPFRGQGVTNPCLGNFVYVPSLVPVP
;
A
#
# COMPACT_ATOMS: atom_id res chain seq x y z
N MET A 1 -6.37 -0.77 15.46
CA MET A 1 -4.99 -1.08 15.88
C MET A 1 -4.61 -0.32 17.15
N ASN A 2 -5.53 -0.15 18.11
CA ASN A 2 -5.30 0.58 19.36
C ASN A 2 -4.50 1.91 19.22
N GLY A 3 -4.69 2.64 18.12
CA GLY A 3 -3.97 3.89 17.84
C GLY A 3 -2.50 3.74 17.39
N ASN A 4 -1.95 2.52 17.29
CA ASN A 4 -0.61 2.30 16.79
C ASN A 4 -0.52 2.57 15.28
N MET A 5 0.51 3.29 14.88
CA MET A 5 0.83 3.58 13.48
C MET A 5 1.90 2.61 12.98
N TYR A 6 1.73 2.15 11.74
CA TYR A 6 2.63 1.24 11.05
C TYR A 6 2.98 1.82 9.69
N TRP A 7 4.21 1.65 9.25
CA TRP A 7 4.64 2.08 7.92
C TRP A 7 5.74 1.21 7.37
N ILE A 8 5.89 1.28 6.05
CA ILE A 8 6.93 0.62 5.29
C ILE A 8 8.21 1.47 5.40
N ALA A 9 9.31 0.85 5.80
CA ALA A 9 10.62 1.47 5.96
C ALA A 9 11.68 0.70 5.16
N GLY A 10 12.78 1.38 4.85
CA GLY A 10 13.91 0.81 4.11
C GLY A 10 15.23 1.03 4.84
N THR A 11 16.12 0.03 4.81
CA THR A 11 17.47 0.20 5.34
C THR A 11 18.34 1.01 4.38
N ARG A 12 18.96 2.07 4.90
CA ARG A 12 19.93 2.88 4.14
C ARG A 12 21.33 2.28 4.31
N GLY A 13 21.82 1.55 3.31
CA GLY A 13 23.17 0.98 3.35
C GLY A 13 23.57 0.23 2.08
N TYR A 14 24.87 0.24 1.75
CA TYR A 14 25.41 -0.40 0.54
C TYR A 14 25.35 -1.93 0.55
N ARG A 15 25.28 -2.58 1.73
CA ARG A 15 25.47 -4.03 1.87
C ARG A 15 24.20 -4.84 2.12
N LYS A 16 23.14 -4.21 2.65
CA LYS A 16 21.82 -4.84 2.87
C LYS A 16 20.74 -3.79 2.66
N ARG A 17 20.18 -3.75 1.46
CA ARG A 17 18.94 -3.03 1.15
C ARG A 17 17.80 -3.99 1.42
N GLY A 18 16.93 -3.63 2.36
CA GLY A 18 15.75 -4.40 2.70
C GLY A 18 14.62 -3.46 3.05
N THR A 19 13.42 -3.84 2.64
CA THR A 19 12.17 -3.18 3.03
C THR A 19 11.54 -3.97 4.18
N PHE A 20 11.08 -3.28 5.21
CA PHE A 20 10.46 -3.87 6.40
C PHE A 20 9.31 -3.00 6.89
N ILE A 21 8.50 -3.51 7.81
CA ILE A 21 7.45 -2.73 8.48
C ILE A 21 7.93 -2.37 9.88
N GLN A 22 7.64 -1.15 10.31
CA GLN A 22 7.94 -0.69 11.66
C GLN A 22 6.76 0.06 12.27
N SER A 23 6.77 0.16 13.60
CA SER A 23 5.88 1.03 14.38
C SER A 23 6.69 1.87 15.35
N PHE A 24 6.01 2.84 15.97
CA PHE A 24 6.54 3.57 17.11
C PHE A 24 6.18 2.86 18.42
N GLU A 25 7.18 2.60 19.27
CA GLU A 25 6.99 2.11 20.63
C GLU A 25 6.99 3.31 21.60
N PHE A 26 5.80 3.80 21.96
CA PHE A 26 5.64 4.98 22.81
C PHE A 26 6.33 4.87 24.17
N SER A 27 6.36 3.68 24.78
CA SER A 27 6.99 3.46 26.08
C SER A 27 8.50 3.69 26.10
N LYS A 28 9.16 3.50 24.95
CA LYS A 28 10.62 3.67 24.80
C LYS A 28 10.99 4.83 23.88
N GLU A 29 10.00 5.49 23.28
CA GLU A 29 10.19 6.50 22.24
C GLU A 29 11.11 6.05 21.09
N THR A 30 10.99 4.77 20.69
CA THR A 30 11.84 4.19 19.64
C THR A 30 11.03 3.56 18.51
N PHE A 31 11.62 3.50 17.32
CA PHE A 31 11.06 2.72 16.21
C PHE A 31 11.45 1.27 16.34
N LYS A 32 10.45 0.38 16.28
CA LYS A 32 10.64 -1.05 16.37
C LYS A 32 10.26 -1.70 15.04
N PRO A 33 11.13 -2.54 14.43
CA PRO A 33 10.75 -3.35 13.29
C PRO A 33 9.79 -4.45 13.74
N ILE A 34 8.74 -4.68 12.96
CA ILE A 34 7.67 -5.65 13.24
C ILE A 34 7.54 -6.57 12.04
N TYR A 35 8.62 -7.27 11.69
CA TYR A 35 8.65 -8.34 10.69
C TYR A 35 8.91 -7.96 9.23
N SER A 36 9.35 -9.01 8.53
CA SER A 36 9.77 -9.08 7.13
C SER A 36 8.55 -9.17 6.20
N PHE A 37 8.67 -8.58 5.02
CA PHE A 37 7.66 -8.64 3.96
C PHE A 37 7.28 -10.08 3.60
N PRO A 38 6.02 -10.35 3.16
CA PRO A 38 5.66 -11.61 2.55
C PRO A 38 6.57 -11.87 1.33
N SER A 39 7.32 -12.97 1.40
CA SER A 39 8.35 -13.47 0.48
C SER A 39 9.71 -12.75 0.50
N GLU A 40 10.75 -13.47 0.95
CA GLU A 40 12.17 -13.16 0.74
C GLU A 40 12.61 -13.29 -0.74
N GLU A 41 11.78 -13.91 -1.58
CA GLU A 41 12.05 -14.03 -3.02
C GLU A 41 11.90 -12.67 -3.71
N ARG A 42 13.05 -11.99 -3.81
CA ARG A 42 13.33 -10.85 -4.70
C ARG A 42 12.83 -9.45 -4.32
N ILE A 43 12.98 -9.07 -3.04
CA ILE A 43 13.47 -7.69 -2.77
C ILE A 43 15.02 -7.69 -2.85
N ARG A 44 15.58 -8.31 -3.91
CA ARG A 44 17.02 -8.21 -4.20
C ARG A 44 17.25 -6.95 -5.01
N THR A 45 17.20 -5.82 -4.33
CA THR A 45 17.56 -4.54 -4.93
C THR A 45 19.09 -4.43 -4.99
N THR A 46 19.72 -4.94 -6.05
CA THR A 46 20.98 -4.37 -6.53
C THR A 46 20.66 -3.08 -7.28
N GLY A 47 20.20 -2.06 -6.56
CA GLY A 47 19.74 -0.79 -7.14
C GLY A 47 18.81 -0.03 -6.21
N PRO A 48 18.60 1.29 -6.37
CA PRO A 48 17.43 1.93 -5.79
C PRO A 48 16.21 1.40 -6.57
N VAL A 49 15.00 1.64 -6.09
CA VAL A 49 13.72 1.25 -6.72
C VAL A 49 13.20 -0.11 -6.23
N ILE A 50 12.22 0.00 -5.34
CA ILE A 50 11.17 -0.99 -5.19
C ILE A 50 10.45 -0.97 -6.54
N LEU A 51 10.61 -2.03 -7.35
CA LEU A 51 9.85 -2.14 -8.61
C LEU A 51 8.37 -2.36 -8.28
N ASP A 52 8.05 -3.11 -7.23
CA ASP A 52 6.66 -3.36 -6.84
C ASP A 52 5.98 -2.12 -6.25
N THR A 53 4.74 -1.90 -6.65
CA THR A 53 3.85 -0.95 -5.97
C THR A 53 3.28 -1.62 -4.72
N VAL A 54 3.51 -1.04 -3.53
CA VAL A 54 3.11 -1.64 -2.24
C VAL A 54 2.34 -0.67 -1.34
N ALA A 55 1.27 -1.13 -0.70
CA ALA A 55 0.50 -0.32 0.23
C ALA A 55 0.19 -1.09 1.51
N LEU A 56 0.19 -0.40 2.65
CA LEU A 56 -0.09 -0.98 3.97
C LEU A 56 -1.38 -0.38 4.52
N SER A 57 -2.24 -1.22 5.09
CA SER A 57 -3.52 -0.79 5.68
C SER A 57 -3.88 -1.65 6.89
N GLY A 58 -4.89 -1.22 7.63
CA GLY A 58 -5.41 -1.95 8.79
C GLY A 58 -6.47 -2.97 8.42
N PHE A 59 -6.40 -4.16 9.03
CA PHE A 59 -7.33 -5.25 8.78
C PHE A 59 -7.99 -5.73 10.08
N ARG A 60 -9.32 -5.62 10.13
CA ARG A 60 -10.17 -6.07 11.26
C ARG A 60 -9.74 -5.60 12.66
N GLY A 61 -9.04 -4.47 12.75
CA GLY A 61 -8.72 -3.81 14.02
C GLY A 61 -7.42 -4.26 14.68
N ASP A 62 -6.96 -5.49 14.51
CA ASP A 62 -5.78 -6.05 15.19
C ASP A 62 -4.76 -6.71 14.24
N ARG A 63 -4.97 -6.65 12.93
CA ARG A 63 -4.11 -7.23 11.90
C ARG A 63 -3.71 -6.18 10.86
N LEU A 64 -2.63 -6.42 10.13
CA LEU A 64 -2.22 -5.62 8.98
C LEU A 64 -2.68 -6.29 7.69
N SER A 65 -2.94 -5.48 6.67
CA SER A 65 -3.05 -5.92 5.29
C SER A 65 -2.00 -5.23 4.43
N LEU A 66 -1.40 -5.95 3.49
CA LEU A 66 -0.43 -5.45 2.54
C LEU A 66 -0.92 -5.74 1.12
N PHE A 67 -1.05 -4.69 0.32
CA PHE A 67 -1.27 -4.78 -1.12
C PHE A 67 0.07 -4.74 -1.84
N ARG A 68 0.16 -5.50 -2.94
CA ARG A 68 1.33 -5.57 -3.81
C ARG A 68 0.89 -5.73 -5.26
N GLN A 69 1.45 -4.94 -6.16
CA GLN A 69 1.45 -5.19 -7.61
C GLN A 69 2.89 -5.20 -8.11
N ARG A 70 3.29 -6.25 -8.82
CA ARG A 70 4.64 -6.37 -9.38
C ARG A 70 4.77 -5.55 -10.66
N LEU A 71 5.74 -4.65 -10.73
CA LEU A 71 6.02 -3.87 -11.93
C LEU A 71 6.83 -4.71 -12.93
N GLY A 72 6.51 -4.56 -14.22
CA GLY A 72 7.14 -5.32 -15.30
C GLY A 72 6.60 -6.74 -15.46
N ASP A 73 5.59 -7.12 -14.67
CA ASP A 73 4.82 -8.33 -14.89
C ASP A 73 3.70 -8.03 -15.90
N GLU A 74 3.75 -8.69 -17.06
CA GLU A 74 2.70 -8.57 -18.10
C GLU A 74 1.32 -8.98 -17.57
N THR A 75 1.27 -9.83 -16.53
CA THR A 75 0.04 -10.31 -15.93
C THR A 75 -0.67 -9.27 -15.07
N ARG A 76 0.03 -8.21 -14.64
CA ARG A 76 -0.47 -7.18 -13.71
C ARG A 76 -1.03 -7.75 -12.41
N GLU A 77 -0.51 -8.91 -11.97
CA GLU A 77 -0.99 -9.60 -10.76
C GLU A 77 -1.00 -8.65 -9.56
N MET A 78 -2.16 -8.54 -8.93
CA MET A 78 -2.35 -7.88 -7.65
C MET A 78 -2.51 -8.93 -6.57
N GLU A 79 -1.73 -8.79 -5.49
CA GLU A 79 -1.80 -9.63 -4.32
C GLU A 79 -2.18 -8.81 -3.09
N VAL A 80 -2.98 -9.40 -2.22
CA VAL A 80 -3.21 -8.89 -0.87
C VAL A 80 -2.87 -9.95 0.14
N TRP A 81 -2.08 -9.55 1.11
CA TRP A 81 -1.61 -10.36 2.23
C TRP A 81 -2.18 -9.79 3.52
N VAL A 82 -2.45 -10.66 4.49
CA VAL A 82 -2.89 -10.26 5.84
C VAL A 82 -2.04 -10.97 6.88
N THR A 83 -1.80 -10.28 8.00
CA THR A 83 -1.11 -10.90 9.14
C THR A 83 -2.09 -11.67 10.02
N ASN A 84 -1.57 -12.54 10.90
CA ASN A 84 -2.23 -12.81 12.19
C ASN A 84 -2.17 -11.55 13.09
N LYS A 85 -2.55 -11.63 14.37
CA LYS A 85 -2.61 -10.43 15.21
C LYS A 85 -1.21 -9.85 15.36
N VAL A 86 -1.09 -8.53 15.26
CA VAL A 86 0.20 -7.83 15.40
C VAL A 86 0.78 -7.91 16.82
N THR A 87 -0.03 -8.36 17.78
CA THR A 87 0.34 -8.58 19.17
C THR A 87 0.77 -10.00 19.48
N ASP A 88 0.64 -10.93 18.52
CA ASP A 88 1.09 -12.31 18.72
C ASP A 88 2.63 -12.36 18.82
N GLU A 89 3.17 -13.36 19.52
CA GLU A 89 4.62 -13.51 19.69
C GLU A 89 5.36 -13.54 18.35
N VAL A 90 4.77 -14.23 17.37
CA VAL A 90 5.24 -14.32 15.99
C VAL A 90 4.17 -13.78 15.04
N VAL A 91 4.50 -12.73 14.28
CA VAL A 91 3.65 -12.20 13.22
C VAL A 91 4.06 -12.84 11.90
N SER A 92 3.10 -13.45 11.24
CA SER A 92 3.21 -14.18 9.98
C SER A 92 2.21 -13.63 8.98
N TRP A 93 2.58 -13.66 7.70
CA TRP A 93 1.73 -13.24 6.59
C TRP A 93 1.06 -14.44 5.94
N SER A 94 -0.20 -14.27 5.56
CA SER A 94 -0.97 -15.22 4.76
C SER A 94 -1.57 -14.49 3.56
N LYS A 95 -1.59 -15.13 2.39
CA LYS A 95 -2.22 -14.56 1.20
C LYS A 95 -3.73 -14.52 1.43
N TYR A 96 -4.32 -13.33 1.34
CA TYR A 96 -5.75 -13.10 1.51
C TYR A 96 -6.49 -13.29 0.19
N PHE A 97 -5.98 -12.71 -0.90
CA PHE A 97 -6.38 -13.04 -2.27
C PHE A 97 -5.30 -12.59 -3.26
N ASN A 98 -5.44 -13.05 -4.51
CA ASN A 98 -4.75 -12.51 -5.67
C ASN A 98 -5.72 -12.43 -6.86
N VAL A 99 -5.42 -11.53 -7.79
CA VAL A 99 -6.21 -11.33 -9.00
C VAL A 99 -5.28 -10.97 -10.16
N THR A 100 -5.59 -11.53 -11.32
CA THR A 100 -4.89 -11.30 -12.58
C THR A 100 -5.96 -11.04 -13.64
N HIS A 101 -5.93 -9.85 -14.24
CA HIS A 101 -6.89 -9.47 -15.27
C HIS A 101 -6.25 -8.40 -16.18
N PRO A 102 -6.48 -8.45 -17.51
CA PRO A 102 -5.93 -7.46 -18.44
C PRO A 102 -6.40 -6.03 -18.16
N ASP A 103 -7.58 -5.86 -17.56
CA ASP A 103 -8.15 -4.56 -17.23
C ASP A 103 -7.73 -4.02 -15.85
N LEU A 104 -6.78 -4.69 -15.17
CA LEU A 104 -6.23 -4.13 -13.93
C LEU A 104 -5.43 -2.85 -14.24
N PRO A 105 -5.56 -1.80 -13.40
CA PRO A 105 -4.79 -0.58 -13.57
C PRO A 105 -3.30 -0.88 -13.39
N ILE A 106 -2.47 -0.22 -14.19
CA ILE A 106 -1.01 -0.29 -14.05
C ILE A 106 -0.58 0.76 -13.03
N LEU A 107 0.01 0.30 -11.93
CA LEU A 107 0.51 1.20 -10.90
C LEU A 107 2.01 1.38 -11.10
N ASP A 108 2.40 2.51 -11.70
CA ASP A 108 3.81 2.85 -11.95
C ASP A 108 4.36 3.76 -10.83
N PRO A 109 5.21 3.22 -9.93
CA PRO A 109 5.79 4.01 -8.85
C PRO A 109 6.83 5.03 -9.36
N CYS A 110 7.35 4.88 -10.59
CA CYS A 110 8.34 5.78 -11.17
C CYS A 110 7.71 7.06 -11.73
N PHE A 111 6.43 7.02 -12.10
CA PHE A 111 5.71 8.19 -12.59
C PHE A 111 5.51 9.25 -11.50
N PHE A 112 5.30 8.82 -10.25
CA PHE A 112 5.02 9.69 -9.12
C PHE A 112 6.27 9.90 -8.26
N ARG A 113 7.14 10.82 -8.68
CA ARG A 113 8.44 11.08 -8.02
C ARG A 113 8.33 11.55 -6.55
N TYR A 114 7.15 12.00 -6.11
CA TYR A 114 6.97 12.64 -4.80
C TYR A 114 5.70 12.29 -4.00
N LEU A 115 4.75 11.50 -4.52
CA LEU A 115 3.42 11.37 -3.90
C LEU A 115 2.83 9.96 -3.90
N GLN A 116 1.75 9.82 -3.13
CA GLN A 116 1.31 8.60 -2.46
C GLN A 116 1.03 7.42 -3.40
N VAL A 117 1.74 6.34 -3.09
CA VAL A 117 1.47 4.95 -3.50
C VAL A 117 -0.03 4.64 -3.24
N PRO A 118 -0.69 3.79 -4.04
CA PRO A 118 -2.11 3.45 -3.89
C PRO A 118 -2.54 3.29 -2.44
N THR A 119 -3.75 3.74 -2.14
CA THR A 119 -4.41 3.42 -0.88
C THR A 119 -5.41 2.32 -1.14
N PHE A 120 -5.52 1.37 -0.22
CA PHE A 120 -6.49 0.30 -0.36
C PHE A 120 -7.09 -0.08 0.99
N PHE A 121 -8.26 -0.70 0.92
CA PHE A 121 -8.82 -1.46 2.03
C PHE A 121 -9.59 -2.67 1.50
N ILE A 122 -9.70 -3.70 2.33
CA ILE A 122 -10.48 -4.90 2.01
C ILE A 122 -11.97 -4.55 2.18
N HIS A 123 -12.73 -4.66 1.09
CA HIS A 123 -14.17 -4.37 1.04
C HIS A 123 -14.96 -5.66 0.96
N LYS A 124 -15.98 -5.80 1.83
CA LYS A 124 -16.85 -6.99 1.92
C LYS A 124 -16.03 -8.30 1.84
N THR A 125 -16.64 -9.42 1.49
CA THR A 125 -15.93 -10.70 1.34
C THR A 125 -15.37 -10.78 -0.08
N ASN A 126 -14.03 -10.87 -0.21
CA ASN A 126 -13.28 -11.14 -1.44
C ASN A 126 -13.16 -9.99 -2.47
N SER A 127 -13.31 -8.73 -2.08
CA SER A 127 -12.90 -7.59 -2.91
C SER A 127 -12.03 -6.60 -2.15
N ILE A 128 -11.35 -5.74 -2.90
CA ILE A 128 -10.70 -4.53 -2.36
C ILE A 128 -11.28 -3.30 -3.02
N MET A 129 -11.21 -2.23 -2.27
CA MET A 129 -11.31 -0.87 -2.80
C MET A 129 -9.90 -0.34 -2.96
N LEU A 130 -9.56 0.03 -4.19
CA LEU A 130 -8.26 0.57 -4.58
C LEU A 130 -8.43 2.00 -5.04
N TRP A 131 -7.72 2.90 -4.38
CA TRP A 131 -7.54 4.28 -4.79
C TRP A 131 -6.14 4.41 -5.38
N CYS A 132 -6.06 4.77 -6.66
CA CYS A 132 -4.78 4.93 -7.34
C CYS A 132 -4.83 5.99 -8.43
N ASP A 133 -3.65 6.51 -8.77
CA ASP A 133 -3.48 7.45 -9.85
C ASP A 133 -3.05 6.70 -11.12
N GLU A 134 -3.78 6.92 -12.21
CA GLU A 134 -3.56 6.28 -13.51
C GLU A 134 -3.06 7.31 -14.53
N ILE A 135 -2.08 6.91 -15.32
CA ILE A 135 -1.44 7.77 -16.32
C ILE A 135 -2.38 7.95 -17.51
N VAL A 136 -2.74 9.21 -17.80
CA VAL A 136 -3.62 9.59 -18.93
C VAL A 136 -2.88 10.39 -20.02
N GLY A 137 -1.59 10.69 -19.82
CA GLY A 137 -0.75 11.38 -20.80
C GLY A 137 0.72 11.44 -20.35
N GLU A 138 1.57 12.09 -21.16
CA GLU A 138 3.03 12.11 -20.98
C GLU A 138 3.50 12.62 -19.60
N ASP A 139 2.67 13.42 -18.91
CA ASP A 139 2.94 13.99 -17.59
C ASP A 139 1.69 14.07 -16.69
N TYR A 140 0.58 13.47 -17.11
CA TYR A 140 -0.72 13.65 -16.45
C TYR A 140 -1.25 12.33 -15.92
N ALA A 141 -1.88 12.41 -14.74
CA ALA A 141 -2.61 11.32 -14.15
C ALA A 141 -4.01 11.76 -13.71
N CYS A 142 -4.93 10.80 -13.66
CA CYS A 142 -6.23 10.94 -13.03
C CYS A 142 -6.31 10.02 -11.83
N THR A 143 -6.93 10.48 -10.75
CA THR A 143 -7.24 9.62 -9.61
C THR A 143 -8.45 8.76 -9.94
N ASN A 144 -8.31 7.45 -9.74
CA ASN A 144 -9.33 6.45 -9.98
C ASN A 144 -9.61 5.64 -8.73
N PHE A 145 -10.88 5.23 -8.60
CA PHE A 145 -11.36 4.37 -7.54
C PHE A 145 -11.94 3.08 -8.13
N TYR A 146 -11.38 1.95 -7.73
CA TYR A 146 -11.72 0.62 -8.23
C TYR A 146 -12.24 -0.27 -7.11
N GLU A 147 -13.37 -0.93 -7.34
CA GLU A 147 -13.71 -2.16 -6.64
C GLU A 147 -13.16 -3.35 -7.44
N ILE A 148 -12.21 -4.07 -6.86
CA ILE A 148 -11.54 -5.21 -7.51
C ILE A 148 -11.91 -6.48 -6.75
N GLY A 149 -12.72 -7.32 -7.38
CA GLY A 149 -13.03 -8.67 -6.93
C GLY A 149 -12.29 -9.74 -7.74
N GLN A 150 -12.57 -11.00 -7.44
CA GLN A 150 -11.93 -12.14 -8.11
C GLN A 150 -12.34 -12.32 -9.58
N CYS A 151 -13.54 -11.88 -9.95
CA CYS A 151 -14.11 -12.03 -11.30
C CYS A 151 -14.55 -10.72 -11.94
N GLU A 152 -14.70 -9.66 -11.15
CA GLU A 152 -15.23 -8.38 -11.61
C GLU A 152 -14.30 -7.26 -11.14
N ILE A 153 -14.02 -6.34 -12.06
CA ILE A 153 -13.35 -5.07 -11.79
C ILE A 153 -14.37 -3.99 -12.13
N LYS A 154 -14.70 -3.15 -11.15
CA LYS A 154 -15.60 -2.02 -11.31
C LYS A 154 -14.84 -0.75 -11.02
N GLN A 155 -14.69 0.09 -12.03
CA GLN A 155 -14.26 1.47 -11.82
C GLN A 155 -15.48 2.24 -11.30
N GLU A 156 -15.46 2.62 -10.03
CA GLU A 156 -16.59 3.33 -9.42
C GLU A 156 -16.54 4.82 -9.72
N VAL A 157 -15.35 5.44 -9.74
CA VAL A 157 -15.19 6.88 -9.92
C VAL A 157 -13.85 7.20 -10.62
N GLU A 158 -13.92 8.04 -11.65
CA GLU A 158 -12.78 8.79 -12.19
C GLU A 158 -12.90 10.24 -11.75
N THR A 159 -11.87 10.78 -11.09
CA THR A 159 -11.78 12.23 -10.91
C THR A 159 -11.51 12.84 -12.28
N ARG A 160 -12.52 13.47 -12.90
CA ARG A 160 -12.43 14.00 -14.28
C ARG A 160 -11.37 15.09 -14.52
N GLN A 161 -10.60 15.48 -13.51
CA GLN A 161 -9.57 16.51 -13.62
C GLN A 161 -8.19 15.86 -13.56
N PRO A 162 -7.50 15.73 -14.72
CA PRO A 162 -6.11 15.32 -14.74
C PRO A 162 -5.24 16.31 -13.97
N PHE A 163 -4.27 15.78 -13.25
CA PHE A 163 -3.23 16.57 -12.58
C PHE A 163 -1.85 16.16 -13.08
N ARG A 164 -0.87 17.03 -12.90
CA ARG A 164 0.50 16.76 -13.34
C ARG A 164 1.19 15.81 -12.35
N GLY A 165 1.62 14.64 -12.82
CA GLY A 165 2.31 13.63 -12.00
C GLY A 165 3.66 14.11 -11.47
N GLN A 166 4.30 15.03 -12.19
CA GLN A 166 5.53 15.71 -11.78
C GLN A 166 5.23 17.16 -11.33
N GLY A 167 5.14 17.39 -10.02
CA GLY A 167 4.98 18.75 -9.46
C GLY A 167 4.52 18.81 -8.00
N VAL A 168 4.58 20.01 -7.40
CA VAL A 168 4.15 20.32 -6.02
C VAL A 168 2.61 20.36 -5.90
N THR A 169 1.90 20.34 -7.03
CA THR A 169 0.44 20.52 -7.13
C THR A 169 -0.30 19.22 -7.45
N ASN A 170 0.13 18.09 -6.93
CA ASN A 170 -0.75 16.92 -6.90
C ASN A 170 -1.61 17.04 -5.60
N PRO A 171 -2.96 17.10 -5.74
CA PRO A 171 -3.88 17.34 -4.64
C PRO A 171 -3.99 16.17 -3.64
N CYS A 172 -3.25 15.07 -3.82
CA CYS A 172 -3.24 13.91 -2.93
C CYS A 172 -2.54 14.22 -1.60
N LEU A 173 -3.24 15.01 -0.78
CA LEU A 173 -3.07 15.12 0.66
C LEU A 173 -3.24 13.73 1.27
N GLY A 174 -2.33 13.39 2.18
CA GLY A 174 -2.29 12.12 2.90
C GLY A 174 -3.64 11.48 3.19
N ASN A 175 -3.91 10.30 2.61
CA ASN A 175 -5.10 9.49 2.91
C ASN A 175 -5.01 8.83 4.31
N PHE A 176 -4.95 9.65 5.36
CA PHE A 176 -5.16 9.20 6.72
C PHE A 176 -6.62 9.44 7.07
N VAL A 177 -7.41 8.36 7.15
CA VAL A 177 -8.73 8.44 7.78
C VAL A 177 -8.51 8.56 9.28
N TYR A 178 -8.44 9.79 9.78
CA TYR A 178 -8.52 10.04 11.21
C TYR A 178 -9.93 9.70 11.68
N VAL A 179 -10.05 8.62 12.44
CA VAL A 179 -11.26 8.35 13.21
C VAL A 179 -11.08 9.06 14.55
N PRO A 180 -11.80 10.17 14.82
CA PRO A 180 -11.70 10.86 16.09
C PRO A 180 -12.01 9.90 17.24
N SER A 181 -11.08 9.80 18.19
CA SER A 181 -11.38 9.15 19.46
C SER A 181 -12.36 10.07 20.20
N LEU A 182 -13.51 9.54 20.62
CA LEU A 182 -14.50 10.25 21.44
C LEU A 182 -14.01 10.48 22.88
N VAL A 183 -12.70 10.43 23.13
CA VAL A 183 -12.15 10.72 24.46
C VAL A 183 -12.31 12.22 24.71
N PRO A 184 -13.10 12.63 25.71
CA PRO A 184 -13.23 14.04 26.05
C PRO A 184 -11.85 14.57 26.49
N VAL A 185 -11.46 15.71 25.92
CA VAL A 185 -10.25 16.43 26.32
C VAL A 185 -10.56 17.14 27.66
N PRO A 186 -9.64 17.15 28.64
CA PRO A 186 -9.86 17.75 29.96
C PRO A 186 -10.21 19.24 29.94
#